data_AF-A0A7S2TUP2-F1
#
_entry.id   AF-A0A7S2TUP2-F1
#
_cell.length_a   1.000
_cell.length_b   1.000
_cell.length_c   1.000
_cell.angle_alpha   90.00
_cell.angle_beta   90.00
_cell.angle_gamma   90.00
#
_symmetry.space_group_name_H-M   'P 1'
#
loop_
_entity.id
_entity.type
_entity.pdbx_description
1 polymer ?
#
loop_
_entity_poly.entity_id
_entity_poly.type
_entity_poly.pdbx_seq_one_letter_code
_entity_poly.pdbx_strand_id
1 'polypeptide(L)'
;KKTPDAKKTSGESPKFTPARTPKKRPKKGTVVKSAANEIEELRFQPILTSSLTVWHRPKKQHIVHLKEKGVTMLITCQADREHAQSVGKECKRLGLKWVHVPLGGANLTLLSDKTTRSLTPTTQ
;
A
#
# COMPACT_ATOMS: atom_id res chain seq x y z
N LYS A 1 -71.38 -13.21 -34.37
CA LYS A 1 -70.57 -13.62 -33.20
C LYS A 1 -69.82 -12.38 -32.72
N LYS A 2 -70.25 -11.79 -31.58
CA LYS A 2 -69.64 -10.61 -30.95
C LYS A 2 -68.62 -11.08 -29.91
N THR A 3 -67.45 -10.47 -29.88
CA THR A 3 -66.40 -10.70 -28.86
C THR A 3 -66.03 -9.35 -28.23
N PRO A 4 -65.83 -9.24 -26.91
CA PRO A 4 -65.85 -7.97 -26.19
C PRO A 4 -64.48 -7.32 -25.99
N ASP A 5 -64.54 -5.99 -25.77
CA ASP A 5 -63.47 -5.05 -25.47
C ASP A 5 -62.65 -5.37 -24.21
N ALA A 6 -61.32 -5.20 -24.31
CA ALA A 6 -60.37 -5.29 -23.21
C ALA A 6 -60.05 -3.88 -22.65
N LYS A 7 -60.41 -3.69 -21.37
CA LYS A 7 -60.30 -2.46 -20.58
C LYS A 7 -58.84 -2.24 -20.13
N LYS A 8 -58.25 -1.10 -20.50
CA LYS A 8 -56.87 -0.70 -20.18
C LYS A 8 -56.84 0.07 -18.84
N THR A 9 -56.31 -0.53 -17.77
CA THR A 9 -56.10 0.13 -16.47
C THR A 9 -54.67 0.68 -16.38
N SER A 10 -54.54 2.01 -16.31
CA SER A 10 -53.29 2.74 -16.10
C SER A 10 -52.90 2.68 -14.62
N GLY A 11 -51.86 1.89 -14.28
CA GLY A 11 -51.24 1.87 -12.96
C GLY A 11 -50.22 2.98 -12.80
N GLU A 12 -50.46 3.89 -11.87
CA GLU A 12 -49.56 4.97 -11.46
C GLU A 12 -48.35 4.38 -10.71
N SER A 13 -47.14 4.67 -11.19
CA SER A 13 -45.90 4.13 -10.61
C SER A 13 -45.45 4.96 -9.39
N PRO A 14 -45.05 4.33 -8.27
CA PRO A 14 -44.64 5.04 -7.05
C PRO A 14 -43.31 5.78 -7.26
N LYS A 15 -43.27 7.06 -6.85
CA LYS A 15 -42.09 7.93 -6.91
C LYS A 15 -41.03 7.46 -5.90
N PHE A 16 -39.88 7.01 -6.41
CA PHE A 16 -38.70 6.64 -5.63
C PHE A 16 -38.03 7.90 -5.07
N THR A 17 -37.94 8.03 -3.74
CA THR A 17 -37.13 9.07 -3.07
C THR A 17 -35.75 8.48 -2.71
N PRO A 18 -34.63 9.10 -3.12
CA PRO A 18 -33.31 8.57 -2.84
C PRO A 18 -32.98 8.65 -1.34
N ALA A 19 -32.45 7.54 -0.80
CA ALA A 19 -32.04 7.44 0.59
C ALA A 19 -30.97 8.49 0.94
N ARG A 20 -31.18 9.19 2.06
CA ARG A 20 -30.33 10.26 2.58
C ARG A 20 -28.96 9.69 2.94
N THR A 21 -27.91 10.07 2.22
CA THR A 21 -26.54 9.60 2.44
C THR A 21 -26.07 10.03 3.84
N PRO A 22 -25.54 9.12 4.68
CA PRO A 22 -25.08 9.46 6.02
C PRO A 22 -23.90 10.43 5.96
N LYS A 23 -24.06 11.63 6.55
CA LYS A 23 -22.97 12.62 6.74
C LYS A 23 -21.86 11.99 7.57
N LYS A 24 -20.73 11.65 6.92
CA LYS A 24 -19.49 11.20 7.58
C LYS A 24 -19.07 12.25 8.61
N ARG A 25 -19.00 11.87 9.88
CA ARG A 25 -18.40 12.69 10.94
C ARG A 25 -16.92 12.92 10.61
N PRO A 26 -16.40 14.16 10.70
CA PRO A 26 -14.98 14.41 10.52
C PRO A 26 -14.21 13.69 11.64
N LYS A 27 -13.28 12.81 11.26
CA LYS A 27 -12.41 12.12 12.22
C LYS A 27 -11.47 13.15 12.84
N LYS A 28 -11.36 13.14 14.19
CA LYS A 28 -10.40 13.97 14.95
C LYS A 28 -9.03 13.92 14.29
N GLY A 29 -8.48 15.09 13.98
CA GLY A 29 -7.31 15.28 13.13
C GLY A 29 -6.07 14.60 13.69
N THR A 30 -5.68 13.49 13.06
CA THR A 30 -4.31 13.01 13.13
C THR A 30 -3.46 14.00 12.33
N VAL A 31 -2.45 14.61 12.96
CA VAL A 31 -1.49 15.47 12.26
C VAL A 31 -0.77 14.58 11.24
N VAL A 32 -1.17 14.68 9.97
CA VAL A 32 -0.52 13.92 8.89
C VAL A 32 0.79 14.64 8.58
N LYS A 33 1.91 14.12 9.09
CA LYS A 33 3.23 14.57 8.63
C LYS A 33 3.28 14.41 7.11
N SER A 34 3.74 15.45 6.41
CA SER A 34 3.89 15.38 4.96
C SER A 34 5.04 14.44 4.61
N ALA A 35 4.93 13.76 3.46
CA ALA A 35 5.99 12.90 2.93
C ALA A 35 7.36 13.61 2.88
N ALA A 36 7.37 14.87 2.47
CA ALA A 36 8.58 15.69 2.41
C ALA A 36 9.23 15.86 3.79
N ASN A 37 8.44 16.14 4.83
CA ASN A 37 8.98 16.32 6.18
C ASN A 37 9.66 15.05 6.70
N GLU A 38 9.10 13.87 6.43
CA GLU A 38 9.73 12.61 6.85
C GLU A 38 11.05 12.34 6.10
N ILE A 39 11.14 12.72 4.83
CA ILE A 39 12.37 12.60 4.03
C ILE A 39 13.43 13.60 4.48
N GLU A 40 13.02 14.78 4.93
CA GLU A 40 13.97 15.76 5.45
C GLU A 40 14.65 15.31 6.74
N GLU A 41 13.92 14.59 7.59
CA GLU A 41 14.43 14.01 8.84
C GLU A 41 15.42 12.84 8.62
N LEU A 42 15.61 12.34 7.38
CA LEU A 42 16.54 11.24 7.09
C LEU A 42 17.99 11.62 7.35
N ARG A 43 18.65 10.84 8.21
CA ARG A 43 20.08 10.94 8.50
C ARG A 43 20.85 9.95 7.65
N PHE A 44 21.68 10.48 6.75
CA PHE A 44 22.58 9.69 5.92
C PHE A 44 23.92 9.56 6.64
N GLN A 45 24.36 8.32 6.83
CA GLN A 45 25.66 8.00 7.39
C GLN A 45 26.68 7.86 6.25
N PRO A 46 27.81 8.59 6.28
CA PRO A 46 28.86 8.42 5.30
C PRO A 46 29.51 7.03 5.40
N ILE A 47 29.73 6.38 4.26
CA ILE A 47 30.43 5.11 4.07
C ILE A 47 31.36 5.27 2.85
N LEU A 48 32.65 5.42 3.12
CA LEU A 48 33.68 5.71 2.11
C LEU A 48 33.32 6.95 1.28
N THR A 49 33.12 6.79 -0.04
CA THR A 49 32.77 7.85 -0.98
C THR A 49 31.26 8.02 -1.18
N SER A 50 30.44 7.37 -0.35
CA SER A 50 28.99 7.34 -0.47
C SER A 50 28.33 7.60 0.89
N SER A 51 27.01 7.72 0.91
CA SER A 51 26.25 7.78 2.15
C SER A 51 25.04 6.85 2.08
N LEU A 52 24.73 6.22 3.21
CA LEU A 52 23.63 5.27 3.33
C LEU A 52 22.67 5.72 4.44
N THR A 53 21.39 5.44 4.26
CA THR A 53 20.41 5.51 5.34
C THR A 53 19.53 4.27 5.31
N VAL A 54 18.95 3.93 6.45
CA VAL A 54 17.99 2.84 6.57
C VAL A 54 16.65 3.46 6.95
N TRP A 55 15.60 3.01 6.27
CA TRP A 55 14.28 3.56 6.48
C TRP A 55 13.19 2.52 6.24
N HIS A 56 11.97 2.87 6.64
CA HIS A 56 10.80 2.04 6.40
C HIS A 56 10.42 2.05 4.90
N ARG A 57 9.47 1.19 4.51
CA ARG A 57 9.02 1.07 3.12
C ARG A 57 8.51 2.42 2.59
N PRO A 58 9.11 2.99 1.53
CA PRO A 58 8.67 4.25 0.97
C PRO A 58 7.36 4.10 0.19
N LYS A 59 6.49 5.11 0.31
CA LYS A 59 5.34 5.30 -0.59
C LYS A 59 5.80 5.96 -1.89
N LYS A 60 4.94 5.97 -2.92
CA LYS A 60 5.27 6.59 -4.22
C LYS A 60 5.73 8.04 -4.10
N GLN A 61 5.05 8.85 -3.28
CA GLN A 61 5.41 10.25 -3.02
C GLN A 61 6.79 10.38 -2.35
N HIS A 62 7.16 9.42 -1.50
CA HIS A 62 8.46 9.44 -0.82
C HIS A 62 9.60 9.23 -1.83
N ILE A 63 9.39 8.38 -2.84
CA ILE A 63 10.40 8.08 -3.87
C ILE A 63 10.71 9.32 -4.72
N VAL A 64 9.71 10.16 -4.99
CA VAL A 64 9.90 11.46 -5.67
C VAL A 64 10.82 12.36 -4.83
N HIS A 65 10.49 12.55 -3.55
CA HIS A 65 11.30 13.39 -2.66
C HIS A 65 12.70 12.81 -2.39
N LEU A 66 12.86 11.48 -2.34
CA LEU A 66 14.18 10.85 -2.24
C LEU A 66 15.04 11.19 -3.46
N LYS A 67 14.46 11.17 -4.67
CA LYS A 67 15.17 11.56 -5.89
C LYS A 67 15.57 13.03 -5.86
N GLU A 68 14.67 13.92 -5.41
CA GLU A 68 14.94 15.36 -5.25
C GLU A 68 16.07 15.62 -4.24
N LYS A 69 16.12 14.83 -3.16
CA LYS A 69 17.21 14.87 -2.15
C LYS A 69 18.54 14.31 -2.66
N GLY A 70 18.60 13.85 -3.91
CA GLY A 70 19.82 13.35 -4.54
C GLY A 70 20.10 11.87 -4.29
N VAL A 71 19.14 11.10 -3.77
CA VAL A 71 19.27 9.65 -3.70
C VAL A 71 19.36 9.09 -5.12
N THR A 72 20.35 8.23 -5.36
CA THR A 72 20.63 7.66 -6.69
C THR A 72 20.22 6.20 -6.79
N MET A 73 20.12 5.50 -5.65
CA MET A 73 19.82 4.08 -5.57
C MET A 73 18.94 3.78 -4.37
N LEU A 74 18.00 2.85 -4.56
CA LEU A 74 17.14 2.32 -3.51
C LEU A 74 17.25 0.80 -3.44
N ILE A 75 17.42 0.27 -2.23
CA ILE A 75 17.50 -1.17 -1.99
C ILE A 75 16.29 -1.57 -1.13
N THR A 76 15.50 -2.54 -1.59
CA THR A 76 14.38 -3.08 -0.80
C THR A 76 14.66 -4.50 -0.34
N CYS A 77 14.57 -4.71 0.98
CA CYS A 77 14.78 -5.99 1.63
C CYS A 77 13.45 -6.67 2.03
N GLN A 78 12.43 -6.58 1.18
CA GLN A 78 11.08 -7.07 1.49
C GLN A 78 10.87 -8.49 0.96
N ALA A 79 9.88 -9.22 1.47
CA ALA A 79 9.41 -10.45 0.83
C ALA A 79 8.58 -10.14 -0.43
N ASP A 80 8.47 -11.08 -1.37
CA ASP A 80 7.68 -10.90 -2.60
C ASP A 80 6.20 -10.58 -2.32
N ARG A 81 5.64 -11.19 -1.27
CA ARG A 81 4.25 -10.94 -0.80
C ARG A 81 4.01 -9.50 -0.34
N GLU A 82 5.07 -8.76 -0.04
CA GLU A 82 4.95 -7.34 0.32
C GLU A 82 4.88 -6.44 -0.93
N HIS A 83 4.95 -7.00 -2.14
CA HIS A 83 4.81 -6.25 -3.39
C HIS A 83 5.90 -5.17 -3.60
N ALA A 84 7.17 -5.50 -3.35
CA ALA A 84 8.30 -4.59 -3.59
C ALA A 84 8.37 -4.07 -5.04
N GLN A 85 7.81 -4.82 -6.00
CA GLN A 85 7.69 -4.43 -7.40
C GLN A 85 6.99 -3.09 -7.61
N SER A 86 6.09 -2.67 -6.71
CA SER A 86 5.46 -1.34 -6.80
C SER A 86 6.47 -0.21 -6.62
N VAL A 87 7.47 -0.40 -5.77
CA VAL A 87 8.58 0.53 -5.54
C VAL A 87 9.48 0.54 -6.78
N GLY A 88 9.83 -0.64 -7.29
CA GLY A 88 10.63 -0.79 -8.50
C GLY A 88 10.08 -0.09 -9.74
N LYS A 89 8.76 -0.23 -9.98
CA LYS A 89 8.08 0.48 -11.07
C LYS A 89 8.24 2.00 -10.95
N GLU A 90 8.11 2.53 -9.74
CA GLU A 90 8.24 3.96 -9.46
C GLU A 90 9.69 4.44 -9.61
N CYS A 91 10.66 3.68 -9.10
CA CYS A 91 12.09 3.95 -9.28
C CYS A 91 12.46 3.97 -10.77
N LYS A 92 11.98 2.99 -11.55
CA LYS A 92 12.21 2.93 -13.00
C LYS A 92 11.61 4.16 -13.70
N ARG A 93 10.39 4.57 -13.34
CA ARG A 93 9.73 5.77 -13.87
C ARG A 93 10.54 7.05 -13.63
N LEU A 94 11.23 7.14 -12.49
CA LEU A 94 12.00 8.31 -12.06
C LEU A 94 13.50 8.24 -12.39
N GLY A 95 13.97 7.19 -13.08
CA GLY A 95 15.39 6.99 -13.36
C GLY A 95 16.24 6.83 -12.09
N LEU A 96 15.71 6.14 -11.09
CA LEU A 96 16.42 5.75 -9.87
C LEU A 96 16.87 4.29 -10.01
N LYS A 97 18.13 3.99 -9.64
CA LYS A 97 18.59 2.59 -9.58
C LYS A 97 17.82 1.87 -8.47
N TRP A 98 17.35 0.65 -8.73
CA TRP A 98 16.64 -0.15 -7.75
C TRP A 98 17.18 -1.57 -7.73
N VAL A 99 17.47 -2.05 -6.52
CA VAL A 99 17.86 -3.45 -6.26
C VAL A 99 16.87 -4.03 -5.27
N HIS A 100 16.30 -5.17 -5.62
CA HIS A 100 15.44 -5.91 -4.71
C HIS A 100 16.18 -7.13 -4.16
N VAL A 101 16.32 -7.19 -2.84
CA VAL A 101 16.86 -8.35 -2.13
C VAL A 101 15.69 -9.03 -1.42
N PRO A 102 15.10 -10.09 -1.99
CA PRO A 102 13.95 -10.74 -1.35
C PRO A 102 14.40 -11.40 -0.05
N LEU A 103 13.81 -10.99 1.08
CA LEU A 103 14.03 -11.63 2.37
C LEU A 103 12.88 -12.59 2.66
N GLY A 104 13.21 -13.87 2.81
CA GLY A 104 12.26 -14.92 3.20
C GLY A 104 11.71 -14.80 4.65
N GLY A 105 12.12 -13.77 5.38
CA GLY A 105 11.91 -13.66 6.83
C GLY A 105 12.91 -14.52 7.60
N ALA A 106 13.29 -14.08 8.80
CA ALA A 106 14.31 -14.70 9.65
C ALA A 106 13.99 -16.15 10.06
N ASN A 107 12.76 -16.62 9.81
CA ASN A 107 12.24 -17.89 10.32
C ASN A 107 11.96 -18.94 9.24
N LEU A 108 12.17 -18.69 7.94
CA LEU A 108 11.84 -19.72 6.93
C LEU A 108 12.68 -20.99 7.10
N THR A 109 13.99 -20.82 7.33
CA THR A 109 14.91 -21.94 7.59
C THR A 109 14.57 -22.64 8.91
N LEU A 110 14.27 -21.87 9.96
CA LEU A 110 13.86 -22.40 11.28
C LEU A 110 12.51 -23.13 11.22
N LEU A 111 11.51 -22.59 10.51
CA LEU A 111 10.19 -23.19 10.33
C LEU A 111 10.18 -24.32 9.29
N SER A 112 11.22 -24.48 8.48
CA SER A 112 11.38 -25.63 7.59
C SER A 112 11.92 -26.86 8.33
N ASP A 113 12.55 -26.68 9.49
CA ASP A 113 13.03 -27.75 10.34
C ASP A 113 11.88 -28.33 11.20
N LYS A 114 11.64 -29.64 11.07
CA LYS A 114 10.61 -30.37 11.84
C LYS A 114 10.81 -30.20 13.34
N THR A 115 12.07 -30.14 13.77
CA THR A 115 12.46 -30.06 15.18
C THR A 115 11.98 -28.75 15.80
N THR A 116 12.19 -27.64 15.11
CA THR A 116 11.78 -26.30 15.56
C THR A 116 10.26 -26.12 15.57
N ARG A 117 9.53 -26.74 14.63
CA ARG A 117 8.05 -26.71 14.64
C ARG A 117 7.44 -27.32 15.89
N SER A 118 8.10 -28.32 16.48
CA SER A 118 7.62 -28.98 17.70
C SER A 118 7.75 -28.11 18.95
N LEU A 119 8.60 -27.07 18.91
CA LEU A 119 8.94 -26.21 20.05
C LEU A 119 8.12 -24.91 20.10
N THR A 120 7.43 -24.53 19.03
CA THR A 120 6.54 -23.37 19.04
C THR A 120 5.14 -23.76 19.50
N PRO A 121 4.59 -23.20 20.60
CA PRO A 121 3.23 -23.50 21.02
C PRO A 121 2.26 -23.08 19.92
N THR A 122 1.41 -24.03 19.50
CA THR A 122 0.35 -23.77 18.51
C THR A 122 -0.75 -22.98 19.21
N THR A 123 -0.68 -21.66 19.19
CA THR A 123 -1.81 -20.82 19.63
C THR A 123 -2.86 -20.86 18.51
N GLN A 124 -3.94 -21.62 18.72
CA GLN A 124 -5.12 -21.66 17.85
C GLN A 124 -5.95 -20.39 17.99
#